data_AF-A0A837P0N8-F1
#
_entry.id   AF-A0A837P0N8-F1
#
_cell.length_a   1.000
_cell.length_b   1.000
_cell.length_c   1.000
_cell.angle_alpha   90.00
_cell.angle_beta   90.00
_cell.angle_gamma   90.00
#
_symmetry.space_group_name_H-M   'P 1'
#
loop_
_entity.id
_entity.type
_entity.pdbx_description
1 polymer ?
#
loop_
_entity_poly.entity_id
_entity_poly.type
_entity_poly.pdbx_seq_one_letter_code
_entity_poly.pdbx_strand_id
1 'polypeptide(L)'
;MSHKERMLHMVLFELAALILMAVAATYIVGGGAVKMAGLALSLSLIAMTWNYVYNYGYDKIYGADRSKRTKKTRILHGLGFELGLMLVTFPLLMWVLQLDFWTVLVMDIGIVIFFVLYAIAFNWAYDSIRAQLVARGKVAALV
;
A
#
# COMPACT_ATOMS: atom_id res chain seq x y z
N MET A 1 8.44 -7.00 -21.96
CA MET A 1 7.14 -6.29 -21.83
C MET A 1 7.25 -4.89 -22.40
N SER A 2 6.38 -4.53 -23.34
CA SER A 2 6.34 -3.17 -23.92
C SER A 2 5.83 -2.13 -22.89
N HIS A 3 6.17 -0.85 -23.06
CA HIS A 3 5.64 0.25 -22.24
C HIS A 3 4.11 0.26 -22.15
N LYS A 4 3.43 -0.09 -23.26
CA LYS A 4 1.95 -0.19 -23.29
C LYS A 4 1.43 -1.34 -22.42
N GLU A 5 2.11 -2.49 -22.42
CA GLU A 5 1.75 -3.63 -21.58
C GLU A 5 1.96 -3.33 -20.10
N ARG A 6 3.06 -2.66 -19.75
CA ARG A 6 3.34 -2.25 -18.36
C ARG A 6 2.28 -1.28 -17.83
N MET A 7 1.84 -0.34 -18.68
CA MET A 7 0.77 0.59 -18.32
C MET A 7 -0.57 -0.13 -18.14
N LEU A 8 -0.91 -1.04 -19.06
CA LEU A 8 -2.12 -1.86 -18.93
C LEU A 8 -2.10 -2.72 -17.65
N HIS A 9 -0.97 -3.39 -17.36
CA HIS A 9 -0.77 -4.18 -16.15
C HIS A 9 -1.01 -3.33 -14.89
N MET A 10 -0.37 -2.17 -14.81
CA MET A 10 -0.51 -1.26 -13.67
C MET A 10 -1.95 -0.76 -13.51
N VAL A 11 -2.61 -0.36 -14.61
CA VAL A 11 -4.00 0.10 -14.56
C VAL A 11 -4.96 -1.01 -14.13
N LEU A 12 -4.79 -2.23 -14.67
CA LEU A 12 -5.63 -3.37 -14.29
C LEU A 12 -5.42 -3.79 -12.83
N PHE A 13 -4.17 -3.76 -12.36
CA PHE A 13 -3.83 -4.00 -10.96
C PHE A 13 -4.55 -2.99 -10.06
N GLU A 14 -4.40 -1.69 -10.35
CA GLU A 14 -5.00 -0.66 -9.52
C GLU A 14 -6.53 -0.72 -9.53
N LEU A 15 -7.15 -0.88 -10.71
CA LEU A 15 -8.61 -0.97 -10.83
C LEU A 15 -9.18 -2.17 -10.08
N ALA A 16 -8.55 -3.35 -10.19
CA ALA A 16 -9.01 -4.53 -9.48
C ALA A 16 -8.86 -4.36 -7.96
N ALA A 17 -7.74 -3.80 -7.50
CA ALA A 17 -7.54 -3.48 -6.09
C ALA A 17 -8.60 -2.50 -5.56
N LEU A 18 -8.88 -1.41 -6.30
CA LEU A 18 -9.89 -0.42 -5.93
C LEU A 18 -11.30 -1.03 -5.82
N ILE A 19 -11.68 -1.89 -6.76
CA ILE A 19 -12.99 -2.58 -6.71
C ILE A 19 -13.07 -3.48 -5.48
N LEU A 20 -12.05 -4.31 -5.24
CA LEU A 20 -12.02 -5.22 -4.09
C LEU A 20 -12.06 -4.44 -2.76
N MET A 21 -11.29 -3.36 -2.65
CA MET A 21 -11.24 -2.53 -1.46
C MET A 21 -12.53 -1.74 -1.24
N ALA A 22 -13.16 -1.22 -2.30
CA ALA A 22 -14.45 -0.54 -2.19
C ALA A 22 -15.53 -1.50 -1.67
N VAL A 23 -15.57 -2.72 -2.20
CA VAL A 23 -16.48 -3.77 -1.73
C VAL A 23 -16.20 -4.13 -0.27
N ALA A 24 -14.95 -4.42 0.08
CA ALA A 24 -14.55 -4.72 1.45
C ALA A 24 -14.92 -3.57 2.41
N ALA A 25 -14.65 -2.32 2.04
CA ALA A 25 -14.97 -1.15 2.84
C ALA A 25 -16.49 -1.00 3.07
N THR A 26 -17.33 -1.29 2.05
CA THR A 26 -18.78 -1.24 2.21
C THR A 26 -19.31 -2.27 3.19
N TYR A 27 -18.76 -3.49 3.19
CA TYR A 27 -19.18 -4.56 4.09
C TYR A 27 -18.64 -4.40 5.51
N ILE A 28 -17.41 -3.88 5.67
CA ILE A 28 -16.73 -3.82 6.97
C ILE A 28 -17.08 -2.54 7.74
N VAL A 29 -17.09 -1.39 7.06
CA VAL A 29 -17.08 -0.10 7.75
C VAL A 29 -18.46 0.56 7.77
N GLY A 30 -19.35 0.24 6.81
CA GLY A 30 -20.75 0.70 6.80
C GLY A 30 -20.98 2.22 6.87
N GLY A 31 -19.94 3.03 6.69
CA GLY A 31 -19.99 4.48 6.87
C GLY A 31 -20.27 5.26 5.59
N GLY A 32 -20.84 6.46 5.72
CA GLY A 32 -21.12 7.34 4.58
C GLY A 32 -19.86 7.74 3.81
N ALA A 33 -19.94 7.75 2.47
CA ALA A 33 -18.82 7.99 1.56
C ALA A 33 -18.02 9.28 1.87
N VAL A 34 -18.70 10.35 2.31
CA VAL A 34 -18.06 11.62 2.67
C VAL A 34 -17.14 11.48 3.88
N LYS A 35 -17.55 10.72 4.90
CA LYS A 35 -16.75 10.47 6.11
C LYS A 35 -15.48 9.70 5.76
N MET A 36 -15.60 8.68 4.91
CA MET A 36 -14.47 7.87 4.45
C MET A 36 -13.51 8.68 3.57
N ALA A 37 -14.03 9.51 2.67
CA ALA A 37 -13.21 10.41 1.86
C ALA A 37 -12.43 11.41 2.73
N GLY A 38 -13.08 12.03 3.72
CA GLY A 38 -12.42 12.94 4.66
C GLY A 38 -11.35 12.25 5.51
N LEU A 39 -11.62 11.02 5.96
CA LEU A 39 -10.65 10.20 6.68
C LEU A 39 -9.45 9.84 5.80
N ALA A 40 -9.67 9.40 4.56
CA ALA A 40 -8.60 9.06 3.62
C ALA A 40 -7.71 10.27 3.31
N LEU A 41 -8.31 11.45 3.08
CA LEU A 41 -7.56 12.70 2.88
C LEU A 41 -6.73 13.07 4.12
N SER A 42 -7.32 12.97 5.32
CA SER A 42 -6.63 13.27 6.57
C SER A 42 -5.45 12.34 6.82
N LEU A 43 -5.64 11.03 6.60
CA LEU A 43 -4.58 10.03 6.71
C LEU A 43 -3.47 10.25 5.69
N SER A 44 -3.82 10.62 4.45
CA SER A 44 -2.83 10.94 3.41
C SER A 44 -1.95 12.14 3.82
N LEU A 45 -2.56 13.22 4.33
CA LEU A 45 -1.83 14.40 4.79
C LEU A 45 -0.93 14.09 6.00
N ILE A 46 -1.43 13.30 6.95
CA ILE A 46 -0.64 12.84 8.11
C ILE A 46 0.53 11.99 7.63
N ALA A 47 0.31 11.03 6.72
CA ALA A 47 1.35 10.17 6.19
C ALA A 47 2.43 10.96 5.45
N MET A 48 2.04 11.93 4.60
CA MET A 48 2.99 12.82 3.91
C MET A 48 3.80 13.66 4.89
N THR A 49 3.15 14.23 5.90
CA THR A 49 3.80 15.05 6.92
C THR A 49 4.76 14.22 7.77
N TRP A 50 4.31 13.06 8.24
CA TRP A 50 5.13 12.12 9.01
C TRP A 50 6.32 11.64 8.19
N ASN A 51 6.13 11.36 6.90
CA ASN A 51 7.20 10.93 6.02
C ASN A 51 8.30 11.98 5.90
N TYR A 52 7.94 13.25 5.80
CA TYR A 52 8.90 14.34 5.82
C TYR A 52 9.61 14.45 7.18
N VAL A 53 8.86 14.52 8.28
CA VAL A 53 9.40 14.70 9.64
C VAL A 53 10.34 13.57 10.03
N TYR A 54 9.92 12.32 9.81
CA TYR A 54 10.69 11.14 10.16
C TYR A 54 11.98 11.05 9.33
N ASN A 55 11.91 11.24 8.02
CA ASN A 55 13.10 11.21 7.17
C ASN A 55 14.06 12.35 7.51
N TYR A 56 13.56 13.56 7.78
CA TYR A 56 14.39 14.68 8.19
C TYR A 56 15.12 14.41 9.53
N GLY A 57 14.38 13.91 10.53
CA GLY A 57 14.97 13.55 11.83
C GLY A 57 16.02 12.45 11.69
N TYR A 58 15.73 11.43 10.88
CA TYR A 58 16.65 10.32 10.65
C TYR A 58 17.91 10.75 9.88
N ASP A 59 17.74 11.59 8.86
CA ASP A 59 18.86 12.13 8.08
C ASP A 59 19.76 13.05 8.93
N LYS A 60 19.21 13.71 9.98
CA LYS A 60 20.01 14.47 10.96
C LYS A 60 20.85 13.59 11.89
N ILE A 61 20.37 12.40 12.24
CA ILE A 61 21.06 11.46 13.15
C ILE A 61 22.10 10.61 12.40
N TYR A 62 21.73 10.10 11.22
CA TYR A 62 22.54 9.12 10.46
C TYR A 62 23.19 9.69 9.20
N GLY A 63 23.03 10.98 8.94
CA GLY A 63 23.55 11.67 7.76
C GLY A 63 22.71 11.46 6.50
N ALA A 64 22.81 12.42 5.57
CA ALA A 64 22.06 12.43 4.31
C ALA A 64 22.54 11.39 3.29
N ASP A 65 23.72 10.81 3.47
CA ASP A 65 24.30 9.82 2.56
C ASP A 65 23.68 8.42 2.79
N ARG A 66 22.59 8.15 2.08
CA ARG A 66 21.82 6.89 2.17
C ARG A 66 22.57 5.68 1.60
N SER A 67 23.63 5.91 0.81
CA SER A 67 24.41 4.85 0.17
C SER A 67 25.27 4.05 1.17
N LYS A 68 25.69 4.68 2.25
CA LYS A 68 26.55 4.09 3.30
C LYS A 68 25.78 3.32 4.38
N ARG A 69 24.44 3.31 4.33
CA ARG A 69 23.60 2.67 5.36
C ARG A 69 23.64 1.15 5.24
N THR A 70 23.98 0.48 6.33
CA THR A 70 23.96 -0.99 6.42
C THR A 70 22.54 -1.54 6.28
N LYS A 71 22.40 -2.83 5.90
CA LYS A 71 21.10 -3.52 5.82
C LYS A 71 20.31 -3.43 7.14
N LYS A 72 20.99 -3.54 8.29
CA LYS A 72 20.38 -3.44 9.63
C LYS A 72 19.78 -2.04 9.88
N THR A 73 20.52 -0.99 9.53
CA THR A 73 20.07 0.40 9.64
C THR A 73 18.81 0.65 8.81
N ARG A 74 18.72 0.06 7.61
CA ARG A 74 17.54 0.18 6.74
C ARG A 74 16.31 -0.52 7.31
N ILE A 75 16.47 -1.72 7.88
CA ILE A 75 15.38 -2.45 8.53
C ILE A 75 14.87 -1.67 9.74
N LEU A 76 15.77 -1.20 10.60
CA LEU A 76 15.40 -0.42 11.78
C LEU A 76 14.72 0.90 11.41
N HIS A 77 15.20 1.58 10.34
CA HIS A 77 14.56 2.78 9.80
C HIS A 77 13.11 2.51 9.38
N GLY A 78 12.88 1.45 8.59
CA GLY A 78 11.55 1.09 8.10
C GLY A 78 10.60 0.69 9.23
N LEU A 79 11.07 -0.13 10.17
CA LEU A 79 10.26 -0.52 11.33
C LEU A 79 9.90 0.68 12.20
N GLY A 80 10.86 1.57 12.47
CA GLY A 80 10.61 2.79 13.24
C GLY A 80 9.67 3.76 12.52
N PHE A 81 9.75 3.84 11.19
CA PHE A 81 8.86 4.66 10.38
C PHE A 81 7.42 4.17 10.53
N GLU A 82 7.21 2.87 10.33
CA GLU A 82 5.88 2.24 10.34
C GLU A 82 5.26 2.31 11.74
N LEU A 83 6.02 1.96 12.77
CA LEU A 83 5.57 2.04 14.16
C LEU A 83 5.27 3.48 14.57
N GLY A 84 6.10 4.43 14.16
CA GLY A 84 5.86 5.84 14.43
C GLY A 84 4.62 6.37 13.70
N LEU A 85 4.40 5.96 12.45
CA LEU A 85 3.22 6.33 11.68
C LEU A 85 1.97 5.77 12.34
N MET A 86 2.00 4.50 12.74
CA MET A 86 0.93 3.81 13.47
C MET A 86 0.50 4.58 14.72
N LEU A 87 1.46 5.08 15.53
CA LEU A 87 1.16 5.87 16.72
C LEU A 87 0.40 7.17 16.43
N VAL A 88 0.54 7.74 15.23
CA VAL A 88 -0.15 8.98 14.82
C VAL A 88 -1.47 8.68 14.11
N THR A 89 -1.52 7.67 13.24
CA THR A 89 -2.69 7.35 12.43
C THR A 89 -3.74 6.55 13.18
N PHE A 90 -3.35 5.64 14.08
CA PHE A 90 -4.29 4.77 14.78
C PHE A 90 -5.24 5.53 15.71
N PRO A 91 -4.80 6.52 16.52
CA PRO A 91 -5.72 7.31 17.33
C PRO A 91 -6.79 8.02 16.48
N LEU A 92 -6.41 8.52 15.30
CA LEU A 92 -7.36 9.14 14.38
C LEU A 92 -8.35 8.11 13.83
N LEU A 93 -7.87 6.93 13.40
CA LEU A 93 -8.71 5.84 12.92
C LEU A 93 -9.71 5.39 13.99
N MET A 94 -9.23 5.14 15.21
CA MET A 94 -10.06 4.76 16.36
C MET A 94 -11.12 5.81 16.65
N TRP A 95 -10.74 7.10 16.65
CA TRP A 95 -11.67 8.19 16.91
C TRP A 95 -12.73 8.36 15.80
N VAL A 96 -12.34 8.31 14.53
CA VAL A 96 -13.29 8.53 13.43
C VAL A 96 -14.18 7.30 13.22
N LEU A 97 -13.60 6.10 13.25
CA LEU A 97 -14.34 4.85 13.00
C LEU A 97 -15.03 4.32 14.25
N GLN A 98 -14.76 4.87 15.44
CA GLN A 98 -15.29 4.40 16.73
C GLN A 98 -14.94 2.92 16.97
N LEU A 99 -13.71 2.55 16.61
CA LEU A 99 -13.15 1.21 16.77
C LEU A 99 -12.10 1.21 17.88
N ASP A 100 -11.94 0.07 18.55
CA ASP A 100 -10.89 -0.12 19.53
C ASP A 100 -9.53 -0.38 18.84
N PHE A 101 -8.46 -0.29 19.64
CA PHE A 101 -7.09 -0.45 19.15
C PHE A 101 -6.86 -1.80 18.47
N TRP A 102 -7.39 -2.90 19.03
CA TRP A 102 -7.17 -4.23 18.46
C TRP A 102 -7.87 -4.38 17.13
N THR A 103 -9.08 -3.85 16.99
CA THR A 103 -9.78 -3.88 15.71
C THR A 103 -9.03 -3.10 14.64
N VAL A 104 -8.56 -1.89 14.94
CA VAL A 104 -7.76 -1.09 13.97
C VAL A 104 -6.45 -1.80 13.61
N LEU A 105 -5.75 -2.37 14.60
CA LEU A 105 -4.51 -3.11 14.37
C LEU A 105 -4.72 -4.35 13.49
N VAL A 106 -5.76 -5.14 13.77
CA VAL A 106 -6.09 -6.34 12.98
C VAL A 106 -6.54 -5.95 11.57
N MET A 107 -7.30 -4.86 11.42
CA MET A 107 -7.66 -4.34 10.11
C MET A 107 -6.43 -3.93 9.30
N ASP A 108 -5.49 -3.21 9.91
CA ASP A 108 -4.26 -2.74 9.26
C ASP A 108 -3.40 -3.92 8.80
N ILE A 109 -3.12 -4.88 9.69
CA ILE A 109 -2.39 -6.11 9.36
C ILE A 109 -3.13 -6.91 8.28
N GLY A 110 -4.46 -7.03 8.38
CA GLY A 110 -5.29 -7.74 7.43
C GLY A 110 -5.21 -7.13 6.03
N ILE A 111 -5.25 -5.79 5.93
CA ILE A 111 -5.09 -5.06 4.67
C ILE A 111 -3.70 -5.30 4.08
N VAL A 112 -2.64 -5.21 4.89
CA VAL A 112 -1.26 -5.45 4.44
C VAL A 112 -1.10 -6.87 3.89
N ILE A 113 -1.55 -7.89 4.64
CA ILE A 113 -1.49 -9.28 4.20
C ILE A 113 -2.32 -9.48 2.92
N PHE A 114 -3.52 -8.92 2.86
CA PHE A 114 -4.38 -8.98 1.69
C PHE A 114 -3.66 -8.41 0.46
N PHE A 115 -3.07 -7.22 0.54
CA PHE A 115 -2.37 -6.60 -0.59
C PHE A 115 -1.15 -7.41 -1.04
N VAL A 116 -0.41 -8.01 -0.11
CA VAL A 116 0.73 -8.89 -0.45
C VAL A 116 0.25 -10.12 -1.23
N LEU A 117 -0.77 -10.81 -0.72
CA LEU A 117 -1.34 -11.98 -1.39
C LEU A 117 -1.98 -11.63 -2.73
N TYR A 118 -2.73 -10.54 -2.76
CA TYR A 118 -3.34 -9.98 -3.97
C TYR A 118 -2.27 -9.69 -5.03
N ALA A 119 -1.16 -9.04 -4.64
CA ALA A 119 -0.11 -8.69 -5.59
C ALA A 119 0.57 -9.92 -6.18
N ILE A 120 0.85 -10.93 -5.36
CA ILE A 120 1.41 -12.21 -5.82
C ILE A 120 0.43 -12.90 -6.79
N ALA A 121 -0.85 -13.01 -6.39
CA ALA A 121 -1.87 -13.68 -7.19
C ALA A 121 -2.12 -12.98 -8.53
N PHE A 122 -2.26 -11.64 -8.52
CA PHE A 122 -2.48 -10.86 -9.73
C PHE A 122 -1.29 -10.96 -10.69
N ASN A 123 -0.06 -10.78 -10.18
CA ASN A 123 1.13 -10.86 -11.02
C ASN A 123 1.25 -12.25 -11.64
N TRP A 124 1.04 -13.31 -10.86
CA TRP A 124 1.08 -14.67 -11.37
C TRP A 124 0.00 -14.96 -12.41
N ALA A 125 -1.24 -14.50 -12.17
CA ALA A 125 -2.34 -14.65 -13.12
C ALA A 125 -2.06 -13.90 -14.43
N TYR A 126 -1.59 -12.65 -14.34
CA TYR A 126 -1.25 -11.84 -15.52
C TYR A 126 -0.14 -12.49 -16.34
N ASP A 127 0.93 -12.95 -15.69
CA ASP A 127 2.05 -13.60 -16.36
C ASP A 127 1.63 -14.91 -17.03
N SER A 128 0.78 -15.69 -16.36
CA SER A 128 0.23 -16.94 -16.90
C SER A 128 -0.66 -16.70 -18.13
N ILE A 129 -1.56 -15.72 -18.06
CA ILE A 129 -2.44 -15.35 -19.18
C ILE A 129 -1.60 -14.81 -20.35
N ARG A 130 -0.62 -13.95 -20.07
CA ARG A 130 0.30 -13.42 -21.08
C ARG A 130 1.06 -14.55 -21.77
N ALA A 131 1.63 -15.49 -21.00
CA ALA A 131 2.33 -16.64 -21.55
C ALA A 131 1.44 -17.47 -22.49
N GLN A 132 0.19 -17.71 -22.10
CA GLN A 132 -0.78 -18.43 -22.95
C GLN A 132 -1.16 -17.67 -24.23
N LEU A 133 -1.33 -16.34 -24.15
CA LEU A 133 -1.66 -15.51 -25.31
C LEU A 133 -0.50 -15.43 -26.32
N VAL A 134 0.73 -15.38 -25.83
CA VAL A 134 1.95 -15.46 -26.65
C VAL A 134 2.06 -16.84 -27.30
N ALA A 135 1.85 -17.93 -26.54
CA ALA A 135 1.86 -19.30 -27.08
C ALA A 135 0.79 -19.53 -28.16
N ARG A 136 -0.35 -18.82 -28.07
CA ARG A 136 -1.43 -18.85 -29.07
C ARG A 136 -1.21 -17.89 -30.25
N GLY A 137 -0.08 -17.19 -30.32
CA GLY A 137 0.24 -16.23 -31.38
C GLY A 137 -0.65 -14.98 -31.42
N LYS A 138 -1.47 -14.75 -30.39
CA LYS A 138 -2.41 -13.61 -30.32
C LYS A 138 -1.72 -12.31 -29.90
N VAL A 139 -0.55 -12.42 -29.29
CA VAL A 139 0.26 -11.28 -28.83
C VAL A 139 1.71 -11.56 -29.21
N ALA A 140 2.40 -10.55 -29.74
CA ALA A 140 3.81 -10.68 -30.09
C ALA A 140 4.65 -10.98 -28.84
N ALA A 141 5.54 -11.97 -28.93
CA ALA A 141 6.56 -12.23 -27.92
C ALA A 141 7.57 -11.07 -27.90
N LEU A 142 7.23 -9.97 -27.23
CA LEU A 142 8.17 -8.90 -26.97
C LEU A 142 9.04 -9.32 -25.78
N VAL A 143 10.15 -9.96 -26.13
CA VAL A 143 11.34 -10.17 -25.29
C VAL A 143 11.75 -8.83 -24.69
#